data_AF-A0A2G9XMR8-F1
#
_entry.id   AF-A0A2G9XMR8-F1
#
_cell.length_a   1.000
_cell.length_b   1.000
_cell.length_c   1.000
_cell.angle_alpha   90.00
_cell.angle_beta   90.00
_cell.angle_gamma   90.00
#
_symmetry.space_group_name_H-M   'P 1'
#
loop_
_entity.id
_entity.type
_entity.pdbx_description
1 polymer ?
#
loop_
_entity_poly.entity_id
_entity_poly.type
_entity_poly.pdbx_seq_one_letter_code
_entity_poly.pdbx_strand_id
1 'polypeptide(L)' 'MVIITGLSGSGKSTALRALEDIGFFCVDNLPVVLLPRFLKIRAD' A
#
# COMPACT_ATOMS: atom_id res chain seq x y z
N MET A 1 4.84 1.29 7.82
CA MET A 1 4.64 0.78 6.45
C MET A 1 3.92 -0.55 6.54
N VAL A 2 2.87 -0.76 5.74
CA VAL A 2 2.13 -2.03 5.66
C VAL A 2 2.20 -2.52 4.21
N ILE A 3 2.49 -3.79 4.00
CA ILE A 3 2.55 -4.42 2.68
C ILE A 3 1.40 -5.42 2.58
N ILE A 4 0.51 -5.22 1.61
CA ILE A 4 -0.60 -6.14 1.32
C ILE A 4 -0.16 -7.07 0.19
N THR A 5 -0.24 -8.38 0.42
CA THR A 5 0.07 -9.41 -0.58
C THR A 5 -1.01 -10.51 -0.53
N GLY A 6 -1.05 -11.34 -1.56
CA GLY A 6 -2.02 -12.43 -1.69
C GLY A 6 -2.33 -12.77 -3.14
N LEU A 7 -2.91 -13.94 -3.36
CA LEU A 7 -3.32 -14.42 -4.68
C LEU A 7 -4.42 -13.54 -5.30
N SER A 8 -4.64 -13.67 -6.61
CA SER A 8 -5.79 -13.01 -7.25
C SER A 8 -7.09 -13.45 -6.58
N GLY A 9 -7.98 -12.51 -6.28
CA GLY A 9 -9.24 -12.78 -5.55
C GLY A 9 -9.12 -12.91 -4.02
N SER A 10 -7.92 -12.82 -3.42
CA SER A 10 -7.74 -12.97 -1.96
C SER A 10 -8.21 -11.76 -1.12
N GLY A 11 -8.90 -10.78 -1.71
CA GLY A 11 -9.41 -9.60 -1.00
C GLY A 11 -8.42 -8.46 -0.77
N LYS A 12 -7.29 -8.40 -1.49
CA LYS A 12 -6.29 -7.30 -1.35
C LYS A 12 -6.91 -5.91 -1.49
N SER A 13 -7.80 -5.71 -2.47
CA SER A 13 -8.48 -4.43 -2.69
C SER A 13 -9.42 -4.07 -1.54
N THR A 14 -10.06 -5.05 -0.92
CA THR A 14 -10.91 -4.85 0.28
C THR A 14 -10.06 -4.44 1.47
N ALA A 15 -8.93 -5.11 1.70
CA ALA A 15 -8.00 -4.75 2.76
C ALA A 15 -7.42 -3.33 2.55
N LEU A 16 -7.11 -2.98 1.30
CA LEU A 16 -6.61 -1.66 0.93
C LEU A 16 -7.62 -0.55 1.27
N ARG A 17 -8.89 -0.73 0.90
CA ARG A 17 -9.98 0.21 1.26
C ARG A 17 -10.17 0.34 2.77
N ALA A 18 -10.16 -0.78 3.50
CA ALA A 18 -10.30 -0.74 4.96
C ALA A 18 -9.14 0.01 5.64
N LEU A 19 -7.92 -0.07 5.07
CA LEU A 19 -6.78 0.70 5.55
C LEU A 19 -6.94 2.20 5.24
N GLU A 20 -7.43 2.55 4.05
CA GLU A 20 -7.76 3.94 3.70
C GLU A 20 -8.80 4.54 4.65
N ASP A 21 -9.86 3.79 4.98
CA ASP A 21 -10.93 4.23 5.89
C ASP A 21 -10.41 4.57 7.31
N ILE A 22 -9.34 3.91 7.77
CA ILE A 22 -8.70 4.17 9.06
C ILE A 22 -7.51 5.15 8.97
N GLY A 23 -7.35 5.83 7.83
CA GLY A 23 -6.40 6.92 7.66
C GLY A 23 -5.02 6.53 7.11
N PHE A 24 -4.86 5.34 6.54
CA PHE A 24 -3.63 5.00 5.82
C PHE A 24 -3.63 5.63 4.44
N PHE A 25 -2.44 6.07 4.02
CA PHE A 25 -2.19 6.37 2.62
C PHE A 25 -1.77 5.09 1.90
N CYS A 26 -2.66 4.55 1.07
CA CYS A 26 -2.45 3.31 0.34
C CYS A 26 -2.05 3.57 -1.11
N VAL A 27 -1.12 2.75 -1.63
CA VAL A 27 -0.72 2.77 -3.03
C VAL A 27 -0.77 1.34 -3.54
N ASP A 28 -1.58 1.09 -4.55
CA ASP A 28 -1.65 -0.19 -5.24
C ASP A 28 -0.70 -0.21 -6.44
N ASN A 29 -0.21 -1.42 -6.78
CA ASN A 29 0.64 -1.66 -7.95
C ASN A 29 1.90 -0.77 -8.07
N LEU A 30 2.49 -0.37 -6.94
CA LEU A 30 3.74 0.40 -6.94
C LEU A 30 4.92 -0.48 -7.40
N PRO A 31 5.66 -0.10 -8.46
CA PRO A 31 6.88 -0.78 -8.83
C PRO A 31 7.90 -0.78 -7.68
N VAL A 32 8.46 -1.94 -7.35
CA VAL A 32 9.35 -2.12 -6.19
C VAL A 32 10.57 -1.18 -6.21
N VAL A 33 11.08 -0.86 -7.42
CA VAL A 33 12.20 0.08 -7.60
C VAL A 33 11.89 1.50 -7.09
N LEU A 34 10.62 1.88 -6.99
CA LEU A 34 10.19 3.19 -6.51
C LEU A 34 9.98 3.23 -4.99
N LEU A 35 9.91 2.07 -4.31
CA LEU A 35 9.64 1.98 -2.88
C LEU A 35 10.62 2.82 -2.02
N PRO A 36 11.95 2.82 -2.26
CA PRO A 36 12.88 3.62 -1.46
C PRO A 36 12.65 5.13 -1.61
N ARG A 37 12.23 5.60 -2.79
CA ARG A 37 11.90 7.00 -3.03
C ARG A 37 10.58 7.37 -2.37
N PHE A 38 9.59 6.49 -2.49
CA PHE A 38 8.28 6.67 -1.90
C PHE A 38 8.34 6.82 -0.37
N LEU A 39 9.15 6.01 0.30
CA LEU A 39 9.34 6.09 1.76
C LEU A 39 9.97 7.41 2.22
N LYS A 40 10.74 8.09 1.35
CA LYS A 40 11.31 9.41 1.68
C LYS A 40 10.29 10.55 1.63
N ILE A 41 9.20 10.42 0.84
CA ILE A 41 8.17 11.47 0.69
C ILE A 41 7.48 11.77 2.04
N ARG A 42 7.41 10.78 2.93
CA ARG A 42 6.69 10.88 4.21
C ARG A 42 7.63 11.06 5.40
N ALA A 43 8.93 11.26 5.18
CA ALA A 43 9.94 11.36 6.24
C ALA A 43 10.18 12.80 6.74
N ASP A 44 9.31 13.73 6.38
CA ASP A 44 9.34 15.13 6.80
C ASP A 44 8.37 15.40 7.97
#